data_AF-A0A1F7GBB1-F1
#
_entry.id   AF-A0A1F7GBB1-F1
#
_cell.length_a   1.000
_cell.length_b   1.000
_cell.length_c   1.000
_cell.angle_alpha   90.00
_cell.angle_beta   90.00
_cell.angle_gamma   90.00
#
_symmetry.space_group_name_H-M   'P 1'
#
loop_
_entity.id
_entity.type
_entity.pdbx_description
1 polymer ?
#
loop_
_entity_poly.entity_id
_entity_poly.type
_entity_poly.pdbx_seq_one_letter_code
_entity_poly.pdbx_strand_id
1 'polypeptide(L)'
;MLFASIYYVGRSMPHELYTISVFFFFNLFLLIAQVLRKFSSSKLTLTIAFILFILLIAYPAWQRKDFLSAKLINKYERIKQGKIFSADFDKSLIHAYSKETAMIKNQIKEIKTIIISADETFLFYLTKKKNLLSVNPVVGNIYSKSEMDNLINSLGSNCPHGIAVDCSLVGKCPSYETFSVGDPIILSTLLQRIQAACQIIYQPTVCTDKICIISKP
;
A
#
# COMPACT_ATOMS: atom_id res chain seq x y z
N MET A 1 14.46 -23.21 4.34
CA MET A 1 13.40 -22.79 5.31
C MET A 1 13.88 -21.86 6.43
N LEU A 2 15.15 -21.47 6.54
CA LEU A 2 15.64 -20.55 7.60
C LEU A 2 15.46 -19.05 7.29
N PHE A 3 15.15 -18.68 6.05
CA PHE A 3 15.04 -17.28 5.61
C PHE A 3 13.59 -16.79 5.49
N ALA A 4 12.60 -17.67 5.62
CA ALA A 4 11.19 -17.33 5.45
C ALA A 4 10.50 -16.88 6.76
N SER A 5 11.03 -17.24 7.94
CA SER A 5 10.36 -17.01 9.22
C SER A 5 10.65 -15.66 9.87
N ILE A 6 11.67 -14.92 9.42
CA ILE A 6 11.92 -13.54 9.86
C ILE A 6 11.22 -12.53 8.93
N TYR A 7 10.78 -12.98 7.75
CA TYR A 7 10.23 -12.14 6.69
C TYR A 7 8.73 -11.87 6.78
N TYR A 8 8.04 -12.47 7.75
CA TYR A 8 6.57 -12.49 7.80
C TYR A 8 5.95 -11.80 9.01
N VAL A 9 6.66 -10.86 9.64
CA VAL A 9 6.04 -9.93 10.60
C VAL A 9 6.06 -8.52 10.05
N GLY A 10 5.16 -8.28 9.10
CA GLY A 10 4.45 -7.02 8.93
C GLY A 10 5.27 -5.78 8.54
N ARG A 11 5.12 -5.43 7.26
CA ARG A 11 5.31 -4.11 6.61
C ARG A 11 6.56 -3.96 5.73
N SER A 12 6.25 -3.56 4.51
CA SER A 12 7.04 -3.01 3.40
C SER A 12 8.02 -1.90 3.82
N MET A 13 9.01 -2.21 4.64
CA MET A 13 10.19 -1.35 4.75
C MET A 13 11.14 -1.71 3.60
N PRO A 14 11.64 -0.73 2.83
CA PRO A 14 12.74 -0.97 1.89
C PRO A 14 13.91 -1.59 2.65
N HIS A 15 14.63 -2.52 2.02
CA HIS A 15 15.75 -3.25 2.63
C HIS A 15 16.91 -2.31 2.96
N GLU A 16 16.83 -1.66 4.12
CA GLU A 16 17.92 -0.89 4.67
C GLU A 16 18.87 -1.85 5.41
N LEU A 17 20.19 -1.76 5.20
CA LEU A 17 21.19 -2.74 5.70
C LEU A 17 21.06 -3.11 7.20
N TYR A 18 20.51 -2.21 8.03
CA TYR A 18 20.30 -2.46 9.46
C TYR A 18 19.16 -3.45 9.78
N THR A 19 18.29 -3.74 8.80
CA THR A 19 17.22 -4.75 8.93
C THR A 19 17.76 -6.17 8.75
N ILE A 20 18.93 -6.33 8.13
CA ILE A 20 19.62 -7.61 8.06
C ILE A 20 20.08 -7.96 9.48
N SER A 21 19.59 -9.08 10.00
CA SER A 21 19.92 -9.53 11.35
C SER A 21 21.44 -9.64 11.52
N VAL A 22 21.97 -9.06 12.60
CA VAL A 22 23.39 -9.15 13.00
C VAL A 22 23.84 -10.61 13.11
N PHE A 23 22.91 -11.51 13.40
CA PHE A 23 23.16 -12.95 13.43
C PHE A 23 23.55 -13.51 12.06
N PHE A 24 23.07 -12.96 10.94
CA PHE A 24 23.50 -13.43 9.60
C PHE A 24 24.97 -13.08 9.33
N PHE A 25 25.36 -11.83 9.59
CA PHE A 25 26.74 -11.41 9.39
C PHE A 25 27.70 -12.12 10.34
N PHE A 26 27.29 -12.34 11.60
CA PHE A 26 28.07 -13.09 12.56
C PHE A 26 28.23 -14.58 12.18
N ASN A 27 27.16 -15.24 11.74
CA ASN A 27 27.24 -16.62 11.27
C ASN A 27 28.10 -16.74 10.00
N LEU A 28 27.99 -15.79 9.06
CA LEU A 28 28.84 -15.75 7.88
C LEU A 28 30.31 -15.54 8.26
N PHE A 29 30.59 -14.64 9.21
CA PHE A 29 31.94 -14.44 9.74
C PHE A 29 32.50 -15.72 10.38
N LEU A 30 31.71 -16.43 11.19
CA LEU A 30 32.13 -17.71 11.79
C LEU A 30 32.39 -18.80 10.75
N LEU A 31 31.54 -18.92 9.73
CA LEU A 31 31.73 -19.86 8.62
C LEU A 31 33.00 -19.57 7.83
N ILE A 32 33.23 -18.30 7.47
CA ILE A 32 34.46 -17.90 6.78
C ILE A 32 35.68 -18.12 7.68
N ALA A 33 35.58 -17.85 8.97
CA ALA A 33 36.65 -18.11 9.94
C ALA A 33 37.02 -19.59 10.03
N GLN A 34 36.06 -20.52 9.91
CA GLN A 34 36.35 -21.96 9.85
C GLN A 34 37.12 -22.36 8.59
N VAL A 35 36.82 -21.73 7.45
CA VAL A 35 37.56 -21.94 6.19
C VAL A 35 38.97 -21.35 6.28
N LEU A 36 39.11 -20.17 6.89
CA LEU A 36 40.38 -19.48 7.05
C LEU A 36 41.39 -20.25 7.91
N ARG A 37 40.93 -21.11 8.84
CA ARG A 37 41.80 -22.01 9.61
C ARG A 37 42.56 -23.03 8.76
N LYS A 38 42.14 -23.29 7.52
CA LYS A 38 42.82 -24.23 6.61
C LYS A 38 44.01 -23.61 5.87
N PHE A 39 44.24 -22.30 5.99
CA PHE A 39 45.37 -21.62 5.36
C PHE A 39 46.65 -21.74 6.21
N SER A 40 47.76 -22.08 5.56
CA SER A 40 49.07 -22.30 6.20
C SER A 40 49.73 -21.02 6.75
N SER A 41 49.42 -19.85 6.15
CA SER A 41 50.07 -18.58 6.53
C SER A 41 49.33 -17.85 7.66
N SER A 42 49.91 -17.88 8.88
CA SER A 42 49.35 -17.21 10.06
C SER A 42 49.14 -15.70 9.89
N LYS A 43 50.08 -15.00 9.22
CA LYS A 43 49.98 -13.55 9.00
C LYS A 43 48.84 -13.20 8.05
N LEU A 44 48.73 -13.91 6.92
CA LEU A 44 47.68 -13.68 5.92
C LEU A 44 46.29 -13.93 6.53
N THR A 45 46.15 -15.02 7.29
CA THR A 45 44.91 -15.38 7.98
C THR A 45 44.47 -14.30 8.96
N LEU A 46 45.41 -13.71 9.72
CA LEU A 46 45.14 -12.61 10.65
C LEU A 46 44.64 -11.35 9.91
N THR A 47 45.30 -10.96 8.81
CA THR A 47 44.91 -9.77 8.04
C THR A 47 43.52 -9.94 7.43
N ILE A 48 43.23 -11.11 6.86
CA ILE A 48 41.91 -11.39 6.26
C ILE A 48 40.83 -11.41 7.35
N ALA A 49 41.09 -12.02 8.51
CA ALA A 49 40.15 -12.04 9.62
C ALA A 49 39.84 -10.63 10.14
N PHE A 50 40.86 -9.75 10.22
CA PHE A 50 40.68 -8.36 10.62
C PHE A 50 39.83 -7.55 9.63
N ILE A 51 40.08 -7.72 8.32
CA ILE A 51 39.28 -7.07 7.27
C ILE A 51 37.82 -7.55 7.33
N LEU A 52 37.61 -8.85 7.48
CA LEU A 52 36.26 -9.42 7.60
C LEU A 52 35.54 -8.95 8.87
N PHE A 53 36.26 -8.79 9.98
CA PHE A 53 35.71 -8.24 11.22
C PHE A 53 35.23 -6.79 11.00
N ILE A 54 36.03 -5.96 10.32
CA ILE A 54 35.62 -4.59 10.01
C ILE A 54 34.38 -4.58 9.12
N LEU A 55 34.38 -5.35 8.03
CA LEU A 55 33.31 -5.33 7.04
C LEU A 55 32.00 -5.96 7.52
N LEU A 56 32.06 -7.06 8.28
CA LEU A 56 30.88 -7.83 8.69
C LEU A 56 30.36 -7.45 10.07
N ILE A 57 31.19 -6.85 10.93
CA ILE A 57 30.82 -6.57 12.33
C ILE A 57 30.90 -5.07 12.62
N ALA A 58 32.08 -4.45 12.51
CA ALA A 58 32.28 -3.08 12.97
C ALA A 58 31.52 -2.04 12.12
N TYR A 59 31.64 -2.13 10.79
CA TYR A 59 31.00 -1.20 9.87
C TYR A 59 29.47 -1.28 9.92
N PRO A 60 28.83 -2.47 9.85
CA PRO A 60 27.37 -2.58 10.00
C PRO A 60 26.88 -2.10 11.38
N ALA A 61 27.62 -2.35 12.46
CA ALA A 61 27.27 -1.86 13.79
C ALA A 61 27.29 -0.33 13.88
N TRP A 62 28.31 0.31 13.30
CA TRP A 62 28.41 1.77 13.23
C TRP A 62 27.27 2.37 12.39
N GLN A 63 27.02 1.85 11.19
CA GLN A 63 25.95 2.31 10.31
C GLN A 63 24.57 2.20 10.98
N ARG A 64 24.32 1.13 11.74
CA ARG A 64 23.08 0.93 12.49
C ARG A 64 22.91 1.96 13.59
N LYS A 65 23.98 2.29 14.33
CA LYS A 65 23.95 3.33 15.37
C LYS A 65 23.56 4.68 14.77
N ASP A 66 24.27 5.08 13.71
CA ASP A 66 24.06 6.37 13.04
C ASP A 66 22.62 6.52 12.52
N PHE A 67 22.12 5.47 11.86
CA PHE A 67 20.77 5.44 11.32
C PHE A 67 19.68 5.46 12.41
N LEU A 68 19.87 4.71 13.49
CA LEU A 68 18.95 4.75 14.64
C LEU A 68 18.92 6.13 15.28
N SER A 69 20.07 6.79 15.44
CA SER A 69 20.11 8.17 15.93
C SER A 69 19.39 9.12 14.98
N ALA A 70 19.61 9.02 13.67
CA ALA A 70 18.92 9.87 12.69
C ALA A 70 17.39 9.69 12.74
N LYS A 71 16.90 8.45 12.83
CA LYS A 71 15.46 8.17 12.99
C LYS A 71 14.90 8.69 14.31
N LEU A 72 15.65 8.58 15.41
CA LEU A 72 15.24 9.11 16.72
C LEU A 72 15.18 10.64 16.71
N ILE A 73 16.18 11.31 16.12
CA ILE A 73 16.21 12.77 15.96
C ILE A 73 15.02 13.22 15.12
N ASN A 74 14.78 12.60 13.97
CA ASN A 74 13.64 12.91 13.11
C ASN A 74 12.30 12.74 13.87
N LYS A 75 12.15 11.64 14.61
CA LYS A 75 10.96 11.39 15.44
C LYS A 75 10.80 12.47 16.52
N TYR A 76 11.88 12.88 17.17
CA TYR A 76 11.87 13.95 18.17
C TYR A 76 11.49 15.31 17.58
N GLU A 77 12.04 15.66 16.42
CA GLU A 77 11.66 16.90 15.72
C GLU A 77 10.19 16.91 15.31
N ARG A 78 9.67 15.77 14.84
CA ARG A 78 8.24 15.60 14.54
C ARG A 78 7.37 15.75 15.78
N ILE A 79 7.83 15.27 16.93
CA ILE A 79 7.18 15.49 18.24
C ILE A 79 7.12 16.98 18.56
N LYS A 80 8.24 17.68 18.45
CA LYS A 80 8.33 19.12 18.71
C LYS A 80 7.42 19.95 17.79
N GLN A 81 7.20 19.51 16.55
CA GLN A 81 6.33 20.18 15.58
C GLN A 81 4.85 19.78 15.66
N GLY A 82 4.44 18.94 16.63
CA GLY A 82 3.06 18.45 16.72
C GLY A 82 2.65 17.49 15.59
N LYS A 83 3.59 17.02 14.78
CA LYS A 83 3.38 16.11 13.63
C LYS A 83 3.59 14.64 14.01
N ILE A 84 3.32 14.29 15.27
CA ILE A 84 3.50 12.95 15.83
C ILE A 84 2.66 11.91 15.10
N PHE A 85 1.47 12.32 14.64
CA PHE A 85 0.47 11.41 14.09
C PHE A 85 0.18 11.60 12.61
N SER A 86 0.76 12.60 11.94
CA SER A 86 0.61 12.69 10.47
C SER A 86 1.56 11.69 9.84
N ALA A 87 1.04 10.58 9.29
CA ALA A 87 1.88 9.66 8.54
C ALA A 87 2.38 10.39 7.28
N ASP A 88 3.66 10.24 6.91
CA ASP A 88 4.12 10.81 5.63
C ASP A 88 3.32 10.24 4.45
N PHE A 89 2.80 9.02 4.64
CA PHE A 89 1.81 8.39 3.78
C PHE A 89 0.54 9.25 3.58
N ASP A 90 0.01 9.90 4.64
CA ASP A 90 -1.19 10.75 4.52
C ASP A 90 -0.92 11.92 3.56
N LYS A 91 0.28 12.52 3.61
CA LYS A 91 0.63 13.64 2.73
C LYS A 91 0.74 13.20 1.27
N SER A 92 1.45 12.10 1.01
CA SER A 92 1.58 11.55 -0.33
C SER A 92 0.22 11.15 -0.90
N LEU A 93 -0.64 10.54 -0.08
CA LEU A 93 -1.98 10.11 -0.46
C LEU A 93 -2.90 11.31 -0.75
N ILE A 94 -2.91 12.32 0.13
CA ILE A 94 -3.68 13.56 -0.09
C ILE A 94 -3.23 14.26 -1.37
N HIS A 95 -1.92 14.35 -1.61
CA HIS A 95 -1.39 14.98 -2.81
C HIS A 95 -1.82 14.23 -4.07
N ALA A 96 -1.64 12.90 -4.08
CA ALA A 96 -1.92 12.04 -5.23
C ALA A 96 -3.40 11.99 -5.61
N TYR A 97 -4.32 12.16 -4.66
CA TYR A 97 -5.78 12.06 -4.88
C TYR A 97 -6.54 13.36 -4.60
N SER A 98 -5.85 14.50 -4.55
CA SER A 98 -6.46 15.79 -4.22
C SER A 98 -7.57 16.20 -5.18
N LYS A 99 -7.35 16.02 -6.49
CA LYS A 99 -8.30 16.35 -7.55
C LYS A 99 -9.53 15.44 -7.51
N GLU A 100 -9.31 14.13 -7.41
CA GLU A 100 -10.36 13.10 -7.35
C GLU A 100 -11.22 13.30 -6.12
N THR A 101 -10.58 13.53 -4.97
CA THR A 101 -11.28 13.77 -3.70
C THR A 101 -12.16 15.02 -3.78
N ALA A 102 -11.66 16.10 -4.37
CA ALA A 102 -12.44 17.33 -4.59
C ALA A 102 -13.61 17.08 -5.55
N MET A 103 -13.37 16.40 -6.68
CA MET A 103 -14.41 16.05 -7.66
C MET A 103 -15.52 15.21 -7.03
N ILE A 104 -15.17 14.14 -6.30
CA ILE A 104 -16.15 13.25 -5.63
C ILE A 104 -16.99 14.02 -4.62
N LYS A 105 -16.37 14.88 -3.79
CA LYS A 105 -17.10 15.70 -2.81
C LYS A 105 -18.04 16.72 -3.47
N ASN A 106 -17.63 17.27 -4.61
CA ASN A 106 -18.41 18.29 -5.31
C ASN A 106 -19.58 17.71 -6.09
N GLN A 107 -19.40 16.56 -6.75
CA GLN A 107 -20.41 15.97 -7.63
C GLN A 107 -21.36 15.02 -6.91
N ILE A 108 -20.87 14.25 -5.93
CA ILE A 108 -21.70 13.32 -5.16
C ILE A 108 -22.04 14.00 -3.83
N LYS A 109 -23.29 14.42 -3.64
CA LYS A 109 -23.72 15.14 -2.42
C LYS A 109 -24.07 14.19 -1.29
N GLU A 110 -24.42 12.96 -1.61
CA GLU A 110 -24.82 11.93 -0.66
C GLU A 110 -23.67 11.56 0.28
N ILE A 111 -24.02 11.33 1.55
CA ILE A 111 -23.05 10.89 2.58
C ILE A 111 -22.60 9.46 2.30
N LYS A 112 -23.51 8.60 1.83
CA LYS A 112 -23.22 7.24 1.38
C LYS A 112 -23.07 7.23 -0.14
N THR A 113 -22.00 6.64 -0.63
CA THR A 113 -21.73 6.50 -2.06
C THR A 113 -21.07 5.17 -2.35
N ILE A 114 -21.03 4.81 -3.63
CA ILE A 114 -20.18 3.74 -4.14
C ILE A 114 -18.94 4.38 -4.78
N ILE A 115 -17.77 3.83 -4.48
CA ILE A 115 -16.51 4.14 -5.15
C ILE A 115 -15.95 2.82 -5.64
N ILE A 116 -15.76 2.66 -6.95
CA ILE A 116 -15.23 1.44 -7.58
C ILE A 116 -13.84 1.78 -8.14
N SER A 117 -12.79 1.50 -7.38
CA SER A 117 -11.40 1.76 -7.76
C SER A 117 -10.48 0.81 -7.00
N ALA A 118 -9.30 0.52 -7.56
CA ALA A 118 -8.26 -0.20 -6.84
C ALA A 118 -7.95 0.43 -5.46
N ASP A 119 -7.98 1.76 -5.39
CA ASP A 119 -7.69 2.55 -4.17
C ASP A 119 -8.94 3.01 -3.40
N GLU A 120 -10.05 2.25 -3.47
CA GLU A 120 -11.31 2.66 -2.85
C GLU A 120 -11.20 2.97 -1.36
N THR A 121 -10.41 2.21 -0.59
CA THR A 121 -10.20 2.43 0.86
C THR A 121 -9.66 3.83 1.11
N PHE A 122 -8.67 4.24 0.32
CA PHE A 122 -8.02 5.53 0.43
C PHE A 122 -8.96 6.66 -0.01
N LEU A 123 -9.70 6.45 -1.09
CA LEU A 123 -10.69 7.42 -1.56
C LEU A 123 -11.82 7.62 -0.54
N PHE A 124 -12.32 6.57 0.11
CA PHE A 124 -13.30 6.70 1.20
C PHE A 124 -12.72 7.44 2.41
N TYR A 125 -11.48 7.11 2.80
CA TYR A 125 -10.77 7.82 3.88
C TYR A 125 -10.64 9.32 3.60
N LEU A 126 -10.17 9.71 2.41
CA LEU A 126 -9.97 11.11 2.02
C LEU A 126 -11.29 11.87 1.81
N THR A 127 -12.29 11.19 1.25
CA THR A 127 -13.60 11.81 0.98
C THR A 127 -14.45 11.95 2.24
N LYS A 128 -14.17 11.16 3.28
CA LYS A 128 -14.99 11.03 4.51
C LYS A 128 -16.45 10.60 4.20
N LYS A 129 -16.67 9.97 3.05
CA LYS A 129 -17.96 9.38 2.69
C LYS A 129 -18.06 7.96 3.24
N LYS A 130 -19.28 7.48 3.42
CA LYS A 130 -19.55 6.10 3.84
C LYS A 130 -19.73 5.22 2.61
N ASN A 131 -19.19 4.00 2.65
CA ASN A 131 -19.44 3.04 1.58
C ASN A 131 -20.90 2.57 1.66
N LEU A 132 -21.60 2.65 0.52
CA LEU A 132 -22.95 2.13 0.38
C LEU A 132 -22.96 0.60 0.26
N LEU A 133 -21.91 0.03 -0.31
CA LEU A 133 -21.63 -1.40 -0.27
C LEU A 133 -21.02 -1.69 1.11
N SER A 134 -21.69 -2.48 1.94
CA SER A 134 -21.30 -2.65 3.36
C SER A 134 -19.93 -3.30 3.57
N VAL A 135 -19.27 -3.74 2.48
CA VAL A 135 -17.94 -4.35 2.44
C VAL A 135 -17.17 -3.73 1.28
N ASN A 136 -15.84 -3.62 1.41
CA ASN A 136 -14.93 -3.25 0.33
C ASN A 136 -14.74 -4.46 -0.61
N PRO A 137 -15.26 -4.42 -1.85
CA PRO A 137 -15.17 -5.56 -2.78
C PRO A 137 -13.76 -5.82 -3.32
N VAL A 138 -12.90 -4.80 -3.34
CA VAL A 138 -11.56 -4.86 -3.96
C VAL A 138 -10.51 -5.43 -3.01
N VAL A 139 -10.55 -5.02 -1.74
CA VAL A 139 -9.63 -5.49 -0.68
C VAL A 139 -10.21 -6.72 0.04
N GLY A 140 -11.53 -6.89 -0.01
CA GLY A 140 -12.24 -7.95 0.70
C GLY A 140 -12.17 -9.34 0.08
N ASN A 141 -11.40 -9.54 -1.00
CA ASN A 141 -11.29 -10.84 -1.67
C ASN A 141 -12.67 -11.42 -2.04
N ILE A 142 -13.58 -10.58 -2.56
CA ILE A 142 -14.88 -11.05 -3.07
C ILE A 142 -14.62 -11.84 -4.35
N TYR A 143 -14.39 -13.14 -4.18
CA TYR A 143 -14.11 -14.08 -5.27
C TYR A 143 -15.30 -14.99 -5.57
N SER A 144 -16.30 -15.03 -4.70
CA SER A 144 -17.49 -15.86 -4.90
C SER A 144 -18.68 -15.06 -5.41
N LYS A 145 -19.44 -15.67 -6.33
CA LYS A 145 -20.69 -15.11 -6.84
C LYS A 145 -21.69 -14.79 -5.71
N SER A 146 -21.74 -15.62 -4.67
CA SER A 146 -22.61 -15.42 -3.50
C SER A 146 -22.26 -14.17 -2.70
N GLU A 147 -20.98 -13.84 -2.55
CA GLU A 147 -20.57 -12.63 -1.83
C GLU A 147 -20.90 -11.38 -2.65
N MET A 148 -20.71 -11.42 -3.97
CA MET A 148 -21.18 -10.35 -4.86
C MET A 148 -22.70 -10.20 -4.78
N ASP A 149 -23.46 -11.28 -4.88
CA ASP A 149 -24.93 -11.23 -4.84
C ASP A 149 -25.42 -10.67 -3.49
N ASN A 150 -24.80 -11.03 -2.37
CA ASN A 150 -25.10 -10.44 -1.06
C ASN A 150 -24.78 -8.94 -1.00
N LEU A 151 -23.64 -8.53 -1.57
CA LEU A 151 -23.24 -7.13 -1.64
C LEU A 151 -24.25 -6.31 -2.45
N ILE A 152 -24.68 -6.85 -3.58
CA ILE A 152 -25.67 -6.23 -4.46
C ILE A 152 -27.05 -6.22 -3.82
N ASN A 153 -27.47 -7.31 -3.15
CA ASN A 153 -28.73 -7.34 -2.41
C ASN A 153 -28.75 -6.30 -1.28
N SER A 154 -27.59 -5.98 -0.69
CA SER A 154 -27.48 -4.94 0.34
C SER A 154 -27.74 -3.52 -0.19
N LEU A 155 -27.60 -3.27 -1.50
CA LEU A 155 -28.05 -2.01 -2.12
C LEU A 155 -29.57 -1.86 -2.05
N GLY A 156 -30.32 -2.98 -2.06
CA GLY A 156 -31.78 -2.98 -2.10
C GLY A 156 -32.31 -2.09 -3.24
N SER A 157 -33.25 -1.18 -2.91
CA SER A 157 -33.77 -0.16 -3.83
C SER A 157 -32.99 1.17 -3.80
N ASN A 158 -31.92 1.28 -3.00
CA ASN A 158 -31.18 2.51 -2.80
C ASN A 158 -30.06 2.67 -3.83
N CYS A 159 -30.44 2.96 -5.07
CA CYS A 159 -29.50 3.23 -6.16
C CYS A 159 -29.01 4.68 -6.12
N PRO A 160 -27.69 4.92 -5.94
CA PRO A 160 -27.13 6.26 -5.76
C PRO A 160 -27.31 7.12 -7.02
N HIS A 161 -27.38 8.45 -6.89
CA HIS A 161 -27.49 9.32 -8.06
C HIS A 161 -26.20 9.34 -8.87
N GLY A 162 -25.06 9.27 -8.18
CA GLY A 162 -23.73 9.19 -8.78
C GLY A 162 -22.85 8.13 -8.13
N ILE A 163 -21.98 7.53 -8.93
CA ILE A 163 -20.97 6.55 -8.52
C ILE A 163 -19.62 7.09 -8.98
N ALA A 164 -18.60 6.97 -8.12
CA ALA A 164 -17.23 7.22 -8.54
C ALA A 164 -16.62 5.90 -9.04
N VAL A 165 -16.05 5.89 -10.23
CA VAL A 165 -15.45 4.69 -10.83
C VAL A 165 -14.07 4.99 -11.34
N ASP A 166 -13.22 3.97 -11.38
CA ASP A 166 -11.96 4.03 -12.07
C ASP A 166 -12.19 4.46 -13.53
N CYS A 167 -11.46 5.48 -13.96
CA CYS A 167 -11.62 6.09 -15.26
C CYS A 167 -11.31 5.10 -16.41
N SER A 168 -10.48 4.08 -16.15
CA SER A 168 -10.21 3.01 -17.11
C SER A 168 -11.45 2.15 -17.41
N LEU A 169 -12.38 1.97 -16.45
CA LEU A 169 -13.61 1.19 -16.63
C LEU A 169 -14.57 1.81 -17.65
N VAL A 170 -14.47 3.12 -17.85
CA VAL A 170 -15.27 3.87 -18.82
C VAL A 170 -14.45 4.26 -20.06
N GLY A 171 -13.23 3.74 -20.19
CA GLY A 171 -12.36 3.95 -21.36
C GLY A 171 -11.91 5.39 -21.55
N LYS A 172 -11.86 6.19 -20.48
CA LYS A 172 -11.53 7.62 -20.56
C LYS A 172 -10.09 7.95 -20.14
N CYS A 173 -9.37 7.01 -19.51
CA CYS A 173 -8.01 7.24 -19.02
C CYS A 173 -7.08 6.05 -19.27
N PRO A 174 -5.76 6.31 -19.40
CA PRO A 174 -4.74 5.27 -19.33
C PRO A 174 -4.65 4.68 -17.92
N SER A 175 -3.97 3.52 -17.81
CA SER A 175 -3.65 2.93 -16.51
C SER A 175 -2.78 3.89 -15.68
N TYR A 176 -3.04 3.97 -14.37
CA TYR A 176 -2.29 4.79 -13.43
C TYR A 176 -1.77 3.94 -12.27
N GLU A 177 -0.74 4.45 -11.60
CA GLU A 177 -0.16 3.78 -10.44
C GLU A 177 -1.10 3.89 -9.23
N THR A 178 -1.39 2.75 -8.62
CA THR A 178 -2.31 2.62 -7.47
C THR A 178 -1.52 2.24 -6.22
N PHE A 179 -2.00 2.67 -5.05
CA PHE A 179 -1.39 2.33 -3.77
C PHE A 179 -1.80 0.93 -3.29
N SER A 180 -2.92 0.42 -3.80
CA SER A 180 -3.49 -0.90 -3.51
C SER A 180 -3.51 -1.74 -4.78
N VAL A 181 -3.32 -3.05 -4.62
CA VAL A 181 -3.52 -3.99 -5.73
C VAL A 181 -5.00 -4.32 -5.81
N GLY A 182 -5.66 -3.87 -6.88
CA GLY A 182 -7.03 -4.27 -7.22
C GLY A 182 -7.05 -5.07 -8.53
N ASP A 183 -7.98 -6.02 -8.66
CA ASP A 183 -8.19 -6.76 -9.91
C ASP A 183 -9.17 -6.00 -10.82
N PRO A 184 -8.74 -5.52 -12.01
CA PRO A 184 -9.61 -4.81 -12.95
C PRO A 184 -10.86 -5.59 -13.38
N ILE A 185 -10.79 -6.93 -13.41
CA ILE A 185 -11.92 -7.79 -13.79
C ILE A 185 -13.03 -7.69 -12.75
N ILE A 186 -12.67 -7.65 -11.46
CA ILE A 186 -13.64 -7.53 -10.37
C ILE A 186 -14.33 -6.16 -10.43
N LEU A 187 -13.56 -5.09 -10.69
CA LEU A 187 -14.09 -3.73 -10.79
C LEU A 187 -15.16 -3.59 -11.89
N SER A 188 -14.88 -4.12 -13.08
CA SER A 188 -15.82 -4.10 -14.20
C SER A 188 -17.07 -4.95 -13.94
N THR A 189 -16.90 -6.15 -13.40
CA THR A 189 -18.01 -7.05 -13.06
C THR A 189 -18.92 -6.44 -11.99
N LEU A 190 -18.33 -5.78 -10.99
CA LEU A 190 -19.08 -5.10 -9.93
C LEU A 190 -19.94 -3.97 -10.50
N LEU A 191 -19.37 -3.12 -11.37
CA LEU A 191 -20.12 -2.04 -12.00
C LEU A 191 -21.32 -2.57 -12.80
N GLN A 192 -21.12 -3.61 -13.61
CA GLN A 192 -22.19 -4.25 -14.38
C GLN A 192 -23.32 -4.80 -13.49
N ARG A 193 -22.95 -5.45 -12.38
CA ARG A 193 -23.92 -6.00 -11.42
C ARG A 193 -24.74 -4.90 -10.74
N ILE A 194 -24.10 -3.79 -10.38
CA ILE A 194 -24.79 -2.62 -9.80
C ILE A 194 -25.76 -2.01 -10.82
N GLN A 195 -25.31 -1.83 -12.06
CA GLN A 195 -26.17 -1.32 -13.15
C GLN A 195 -27.38 -2.22 -13.39
N ALA A 196 -27.18 -3.54 -13.41
CA ALA A 196 -28.24 -4.52 -13.58
C ALA A 196 -29.24 -4.50 -12.41
N ALA A 197 -28.74 -4.47 -11.17
CA ALA A 197 -29.59 -4.40 -9.97
C ALA A 197 -30.40 -3.10 -9.91
N CYS A 198 -29.77 -1.99 -10.28
CA CYS A 198 -30.42 -0.68 -10.32
C CYS A 198 -31.29 -0.44 -11.55
N GLN A 199 -31.23 -1.32 -12.56
CA GLN A 199 -31.86 -1.12 -13.88
C GLN A 199 -31.52 0.24 -14.51
N ILE A 200 -30.28 0.72 -14.28
CA ILE A 200 -29.80 2.03 -14.73
C ILE A 200 -28.42 1.86 -15.38
N ILE A 201 -28.26 2.41 -16.57
CA ILE A 201 -26.96 2.56 -17.21
C ILE A 201 -26.42 3.96 -16.87
N TYR A 202 -25.59 4.04 -15.84
CA TYR A 202 -24.91 5.28 -15.48
C TYR A 202 -23.97 5.76 -16.60
N GLN A 203 -23.96 7.07 -16.85
CA GLN A 203 -23.14 7.70 -17.89
C GLN A 203 -22.04 8.57 -17.28
N PRO A 204 -20.83 8.61 -17.87
CA PRO A 204 -19.76 9.49 -17.42
C PRO A 204 -20.17 10.97 -17.52
N THR A 205 -20.04 11.70 -16.42
CA THR A 205 -20.33 13.14 -16.37
C THR A 205 -19.05 13.96 -16.32
N VAL A 206 -18.18 13.66 -15.35
CA VAL A 206 -16.93 14.38 -15.11
C VAL A 206 -15.84 13.37 -14.80
N CYS A 207 -14.67 13.55 -15.41
CA CYS A 207 -13.53 12.67 -15.23
C CYS A 207 -12.27 13.47 -14.86
N THR A 208 -11.43 12.84 -14.05
CA THR A 208 -10.02 13.17 -13.84
C THR A 208 -9.16 12.18 -14.61
N ASP A 209 -7.84 12.21 -14.42
CA ASP A 209 -6.88 11.24 -14.95
C ASP A 209 -6.98 9.85 -14.27
N LYS A 210 -7.70 9.73 -13.14
CA LYS A 210 -7.81 8.46 -12.38
C LYS A 210 -9.23 7.99 -12.15
N ILE A 211 -10.14 8.91 -11.82
CA ILE A 211 -11.53 8.61 -11.43
C ILE A 211 -12.51 9.38 -12.31
N CYS A 212 -13.61 8.74 -12.68
CA CYS A 212 -14.79 9.36 -13.28
C CYS A 212 -15.99 9.29 -12.34
N ILE A 213 -16.82 10.33 -12.37
CA ILE A 213 -18.17 10.29 -11.82
C ILE A 213 -19.10 9.83 -12.93
N ILE A 214 -19.83 8.75 -12.68
CA ILE A 214 -20.93 8.30 -13.53
C ILE A 214 -22.25 8.59 -12.81
N SER A 215 -23.23 9.17 -13.49
CA SER A 215 -24.53 9.50 -12.90
C SER A 215 -25.68 8.90 -13.69
N LYS A 216 -26.87 8.89 -13.08
CA LYS A 216 -28.11 8.60 -13.79
C LYS A 216 -28.25 9.58 -14.97
N PRO A 217 -28.78 9.12 -16.12
CA PRO A 217 -29.09 9.99 -17.25
C PRO A 217 -30.19 11.00 -16.90
#